data_AF-A0A8S9YLA4-F1
#
_entry.id   AF-A0A8S9YLA4-F1
#
_cell.length_a   1.000
_cell.length_b   1.000
_cell.length_c   1.000
_cell.angle_alpha   90.00
_cell.angle_beta   90.00
_cell.angle_gamma   90.00
#
_symmetry.space_group_name_H-M   'P 1'
#
loop_
_entity.id
_entity.type
_entity.pdbx_description
1 polymer ?
#
loop_
_entity_poly.entity_id
_entity_poly.type
_entity_poly.pdbx_seq_one_letter_code
_entity_poly.pdbx_strand_id
1 'polypeptide(L)' 'MICRKCYARLHPKATNCRKRKCGHTSNLRPKKKLK' A
#
# COMPACT_ATOMS: atom_id res chain seq x y z
N MET A 1 4.28 -2.71 2.31
CA MET A 1 3.30 -1.62 2.48
C MET A 1 1.90 -2.08 2.10
N ILE A 2 0.85 -1.47 2.63
CA ILE A 2 -0.55 -1.70 2.25
C ILE A 2 -1.17 -0.36 1.85
N CYS A 3 -1.81 -0.31 0.69
CA CYS A 3 -2.50 0.90 0.23
C CYS A 3 -3.79 1.15 1.03
N ARG A 4 -4.04 2.41 1.44
CA ARG A 4 -5.26 2.74 2.21
C ARG A 4 -6.54 2.71 1.38
N LYS A 5 -6.46 2.96 0.07
CA LYS A 5 -7.64 2.97 -0.82
C LYS A 5 -7.98 1.57 -1.33
N CYS A 6 -6.99 0.81 -1.78
CA CYS A 6 -7.23 -0.48 -2.44
C CYS A 6 -6.86 -1.71 -1.62
N TYR A 7 -6.30 -1.52 -0.41
CA TYR A 7 -5.84 -2.58 0.50
C TYR A 7 -4.86 -3.60 -0.11
N ALA A 8 -4.31 -3.32 -1.29
CA ALA A 8 -3.34 -4.18 -1.93
C ALA A 8 -2.04 -4.25 -1.11
N ARG A 9 -1.46 -5.44 -1.00
CA ARG A 9 -0.12 -5.66 -0.45
C ARG A 9 0.93 -5.24 -1.49
N LEU A 10 1.91 -4.46 -1.04
CA LEU A 10 3.00 -3.88 -1.82
C LEU A 10 4.35 -4.21 -1.17
N HIS A 11 5.42 -4.05 -1.95
CA HIS A 11 6.80 -4.16 -1.46
C HIS A 11 7.03 -3.22 -0.24
N PRO A 12 7.89 -3.59 0.72
CA PRO A 12 8.19 -2.76 1.90
C PRO A 12 8.73 -1.37 1.57
N LYS A 13 9.57 -1.26 0.52
CA LYS A 13 10.17 0.02 0.07
C LYS A 13 9.32 0.80 -0.95
N ALA A 14 8.10 0.36 -1.23
CA ALA A 14 7.25 1.05 -2.21
C ALA A 14 6.76 2.39 -1.64
N THR A 15 6.95 3.47 -2.40
CA THR A 15 6.43 4.82 -2.11
C THR A 15 5.02 5.02 -2.65
N ASN A 16 4.70 4.44 -3.81
CA ASN A 16 3.40 4.53 -4.48
C ASN A 16 2.71 3.17 -4.65
N CYS A 17 1.38 3.17 -4.72
CA CYS A 17 0.63 1.95 -5.02
C CYS A 17 0.74 1.55 -6.50
N ARG A 18 0.90 0.26 -6.78
CA ARG A 18 0.95 -0.28 -8.16
C ARG A 18 -0.41 -0.37 -8.87
N LYS A 19 -1.52 -0.09 -8.20
CA LYS A 19 -2.87 -0.36 -8.73
C LYS A 19 -3.47 0.90 -9.36
N ARG A 20 -3.90 0.80 -10.63
CA ARG A 20 -4.58 1.88 -11.36
C ARG A 20 -5.88 2.31 -10.67
N LYS A 21 -6.64 1.36 -10.09
CA LYS A 21 -7.92 1.64 -9.39
C LYS A 21 -7.83 2.62 -8.21
N CYS A 22 -6.64 2.79 -7.62
CA CYS A 22 -6.42 3.79 -6.56
C CYS A 22 -5.60 5.00 -7.04
N GLY A 23 -5.45 5.17 -8.36
CA GLY A 23 -4.73 6.28 -8.97
C GLY A 23 -3.26 6.37 -8.56
N HIS A 24 -2.59 5.23 -8.38
CA HIS A 24 -1.18 5.19 -7.95
C HIS A 24 -0.87 5.98 -6.67
N THR A 25 -1.84 6.10 -5.77
CA THR A 25 -1.70 6.88 -4.53
C THR A 25 -0.46 6.51 -3.70
N SER A 26 0.18 7.53 -3.14
CA SER A 26 1.26 7.44 -2.15
C SER A 26 0.75 7.18 -0.73
N ASN A 27 -0.58 7.14 -0.51
CA ASN A 27 -1.16 6.93 0.80
C ASN A 27 -1.12 5.44 1.20
N LEU A 28 0.03 5.06 1.76
CA LEU A 28 0.38 3.71 2.15
C LEU A 28 0.56 3.60 3.67
N ARG A 29 0.44 2.38 4.20
CA ARG A 29 0.72 2.06 5.62
C ARG A 29 1.52 0.77 5.77
N PRO A 30 2.31 0.59 6.83
CA PRO A 30 2.87 -0.70 7.17
C PRO A 30 1.78 -1.75 7.47
N LYS A 31 2.09 -3.03 7.20
CA LYS A 31 1.24 -4.14 7.66
C LYS A 31 1.47 -4.28 9.17
N LYS A 32 0.39 -4.37 9.95
CA LYS A 32 0.49 -4.66 11.39
C LYS A 32 1.14 -6.04 11.57
N LYS A 33 2.15 -6.14 12.43
CA LYS A 33 2.74 -7.41 12.84
C LYS A 33 1.78 -8.10 13.82
N LEU A 34 1.70 -9.42 13.75
CA LEU A 34 1.07 -10.20 14.81
C LEU A 34 1.99 -10.10 16.04
N LYS A 35 1.42 -9.94 17.23
CA LYS A 35 2.15 -10.03 18.49
C LYS A 35 2.30 -11.50 18.87
#